data_AF-X1HCR3-F1
#
_entry.id   AF-X1HCR3-F1
#
_cell.length_a   1.000
_cell.length_b   1.000
_cell.length_c   1.000
_cell.angle_alpha   90.00
_cell.angle_beta   90.00
_cell.angle_gamma   90.00
#
_symmetry.space_group_name_H-M   'P 1'
#
loop_
_entity.id
_entity.type
_entity.pdbx_description
1 polymer ?
#
loop_
_entity_poly.entity_id
_entity_poly.type
_entity_poly.pdbx_seq_one_letter_code
_entity_poly.pdbx_strand_id
1 'polypeptide(L)'
;DEIELGDEVTVSFVITNADSRPYVFIPFVQIGTTMIMESVELEGHESITISHTITPENIGDYDVTIDGLEGSFTVFITPEPPFWMQPGFASGILILIISAGV
;
A
#
# COMPACT_ATOMS: atom_id res chain seq x y z
N ASP A 1 10.21 -1.42 3.84
CA ASP A 1 10.63 -0.10 3.32
C ASP A 1 10.57 0.97 4.40
N GLU A 2 11.24 2.10 4.21
CA GLU A 2 11.17 3.26 5.12
C GLU A 2 10.37 4.38 4.46
N ILE A 3 9.34 4.90 5.15
CA ILE A 3 8.40 5.91 4.64
C ILE A 3 8.37 7.12 5.60
N GLU A 4 8.31 8.34 5.06
CA GLU A 4 8.20 9.53 5.90
C GLU A 4 6.76 9.73 6.39
N LEU A 5 6.60 10.18 7.63
CA LEU A 5 5.28 10.45 8.20
C LEU A 5 4.54 11.50 7.37
N GLY A 6 3.31 11.16 6.96
CA GLY A 6 2.48 12.00 6.11
C GLY A 6 2.56 11.66 4.61
N ASP A 7 3.50 10.80 4.20
CA ASP A 7 3.51 10.27 2.84
C ASP A 7 2.37 9.27 2.62
N GLU A 8 1.85 9.24 1.39
CA GLU A 8 0.88 8.24 0.98
C GLU A 8 1.57 6.91 0.64
N VAL A 9 1.10 5.84 1.26
CA VAL A 9 1.53 4.47 0.96
C VAL A 9 0.44 3.79 0.17
N THR A 10 0.77 3.31 -1.03
CA THR A 10 -0.15 2.50 -1.85
C THR A 10 0.25 1.03 -1.78
N VAL A 11 -0.63 0.22 -1.22
CA VAL A 11 -0.53 -1.24 -1.21
C VAL A 11 -1.37 -1.79 -2.36
N SER A 12 -0.79 -2.64 -3.20
CA SER A 12 -1.50 -3.23 -4.34
C SER A 12 -1.24 -4.71 -4.48
N PHE A 13 -2.22 -5.44 -5.00
CA PHE A 13 -2.15 -6.87 -5.24
C PHE A 13 -3.02 -7.28 -6.42
N VAL A 14 -2.70 -8.43 -7.01
CA VAL A 14 -3.41 -8.99 -8.15
C VAL A 14 -4.22 -10.19 -7.71
N ILE A 15 -5.49 -10.22 -8.11
CA ILE A 15 -6.36 -11.39 -7.94
C ILE A 15 -6.65 -11.96 -9.32
N THR A 16 -6.40 -13.25 -9.48
CA THR A 16 -6.66 -13.98 -10.72
C THR A 16 -7.67 -15.09 -10.47
N ASN A 17 -8.78 -15.09 -11.20
CA ASN A 17 -9.66 -16.24 -11.26
C ASN A 17 -9.06 -17.30 -12.18
N ALA A 18 -8.59 -18.42 -11.63
CA ALA A 18 -8.00 -19.50 -12.42
C ALA A 18 -9.04 -20.37 -13.14
N ASP A 19 -10.32 -20.25 -12.78
CA ASP A 19 -11.41 -21.04 -13.34
C ASP A 19 -12.12 -20.31 -14.48
N SER A 20 -12.88 -21.05 -15.28
CA SER A 20 -13.68 -20.51 -16.38
C SER A 20 -15.05 -19.95 -15.98
N ARG A 21 -15.39 -19.95 -14.69
CA ARG A 21 -16.71 -19.53 -14.17
C ARG A 21 -16.57 -18.25 -13.37
N PRO A 22 -17.57 -17.35 -13.41
CA PRO A 22 -17.59 -16.19 -12.55
C PRO A 22 -17.58 -16.59 -11.07
N TYR A 23 -16.88 -15.81 -10.25
CA TYR A 23 -16.79 -16.00 -8.81
C TYR A 23 -16.67 -14.67 -8.08
N VAL A 24 -17.21 -14.60 -6.87
CA VAL A 24 -17.09 -13.44 -5.98
C VAL A 24 -16.13 -13.78 -4.86
N PHE A 25 -15.05 -13.01 -4.75
CA PHE A 25 -14.02 -13.17 -3.74
C PHE A 25 -13.99 -11.97 -2.80
N ILE A 26 -13.68 -12.19 -1.52
CA ILE A 26 -13.56 -11.13 -0.52
C ILE A 26 -12.18 -11.26 0.11
N PRO A 27 -11.15 -10.55 -0.40
CA PRO A 27 -9.83 -10.57 0.20
C PRO A 27 -9.86 -10.00 1.62
N PHE A 28 -9.13 -10.63 2.52
CA PHE A 28 -8.81 -10.07 3.83
C PHE A 28 -7.54 -9.22 3.72
N VAL A 29 -7.68 -7.90 3.81
CA VAL A 29 -6.55 -6.97 3.77
C VAL A 29 -6.43 -6.26 5.11
N GLN A 30 -5.24 -6.29 5.70
CA GLN A 30 -4.89 -5.58 6.91
C GLN A 30 -3.63 -4.75 6.68
N ILE A 31 -3.66 -3.47 7.04
CA ILE A 31 -2.52 -2.55 6.97
C ILE A 31 -2.40 -1.85 8.32
N GLY A 32 -1.44 -2.27 9.14
CA GLY A 32 -1.36 -1.92 10.56
C GLY A 32 -2.66 -2.32 11.28
N THR A 33 -3.40 -1.31 11.75
CA THR A 33 -4.71 -1.49 12.41
C THR A 33 -5.90 -1.35 11.48
N THR A 34 -5.68 -0.90 10.23
CA THR A 34 -6.76 -0.72 9.24
C THR A 34 -7.09 -2.07 8.61
N MET A 35 -8.35 -2.46 8.64
CA MET A 35 -8.85 -3.69 8.05
C MET A 35 -9.84 -3.37 6.93
N ILE A 36 -9.64 -4.00 5.77
CA ILE A 36 -10.39 -3.78 4.55
C ILE A 36 -10.91 -5.12 4.05
N MET A 37 -12.21 -5.19 3.78
CA MET A 37 -12.89 -6.35 3.21
C MET A 37 -13.88 -5.84 2.17
N GLU A 38 -13.46 -5.81 0.92
CA GLU A 38 -14.29 -5.38 -0.21
C GLU A 38 -14.50 -6.58 -1.14
N SER A 39 -15.75 -6.86 -1.48
CA SER A 39 -16.07 -7.96 -2.39
C SER A 39 -15.70 -7.59 -3.82
N VAL A 40 -15.11 -8.53 -4.54
CA VAL A 40 -14.83 -8.36 -5.96
C VAL A 40 -15.39 -9.51 -6.77
N GLU A 41 -16.11 -9.15 -7.82
CA GLU A 41 -16.61 -10.07 -8.83
C GLU A 41 -15.55 -10.25 -9.91
N LEU A 42 -15.28 -11.49 -10.27
CA LEU A 42 -14.31 -11.88 -11.28
C LEU A 42 -14.98 -12.80 -12.29
N GLU A 43 -14.91 -12.45 -13.56
CA GLU A 43 -15.24 -13.35 -14.66
C GLU A 43 -14.21 -14.49 -14.77
N GLY A 44 -14.55 -15.51 -15.56
CA GLY A 44 -13.66 -16.65 -15.76
C GLY A 44 -12.33 -16.22 -16.41
N HIS A 45 -11.20 -16.66 -15.84
CA HIS A 45 -9.85 -16.26 -16.24
C HIS A 45 -9.53 -14.76 -16.11
N GLU A 46 -10.38 -13.97 -15.46
CA GLU A 46 -10.11 -12.56 -15.23
C GLU A 46 -8.98 -12.36 -14.23
N SER A 47 -8.20 -11.29 -14.42
CA SER A 47 -7.25 -10.80 -13.43
C SER A 47 -7.47 -9.31 -13.21
N ILE A 48 -7.53 -8.90 -11.95
CA ILE A 48 -7.69 -7.50 -11.56
C ILE A 48 -6.56 -7.09 -10.63
N THR A 49 -6.23 -5.81 -10.64
CA THR A 49 -5.36 -5.19 -9.65
C THR A 49 -6.21 -4.39 -8.68
N ILE A 50 -6.05 -4.65 -7.39
CA ILE A 50 -6.67 -3.87 -6.32
C ILE A 50 -5.57 -3.04 -5.66
N SER A 51 -5.86 -1.77 -5.42
CA SER A 51 -4.93 -0.84 -4.78
C SER A 51 -5.65 -0.09 -3.67
N HIS A 52 -5.00 -0.01 -2.50
CA HIS A 52 -5.44 0.77 -1.38
C HIS A 52 -4.35 1.75 -0.98
N THR A 53 -4.71 3.03 -0.89
CA THR A 53 -3.82 4.09 -0.44
C THR A 53 -4.18 4.48 0.99
N ILE A 54 -3.16 4.55 1.85
CA ILE A 54 -3.29 5.04 3.21
C ILE A 54 -2.25 6.11 3.48
N THR A 55 -2.53 6.98 4.45
CA THR A 55 -1.57 7.95 4.98
C THR A 55 -1.31 7.58 6.44
N PRO A 56 -0.14 7.02 6.79
CA PRO A 56 0.18 6.71 8.17
C PRO A 56 0.20 7.97 9.03
N GLU A 57 -0.53 7.93 10.17
CA GLU A 57 -0.61 9.06 11.10
C GLU A 57 0.40 8.98 12.25
N ASN A 58 1.09 7.85 12.41
CA ASN A 58 2.04 7.62 13.49
C ASN A 58 3.34 7.01 12.97
N ILE A 59 4.44 7.26 13.69
CA ILE A 59 5.72 6.57 13.45
C ILE A 59 5.66 5.14 13.98
N GLY A 60 6.45 4.26 13.38
CA GLY A 60 6.61 2.88 13.80
C GLY A 60 6.46 1.89 12.66
N ASP A 61 6.47 0.60 13.01
CA ASP A 61 6.35 -0.48 12.06
C ASP A 61 4.88 -0.77 11.74
N TYR A 62 4.60 -0.94 10.45
CA TYR A 62 3.29 -1.28 9.91
C TYR A 62 3.37 -2.63 9.20
N ASP A 63 2.68 -3.61 9.76
CA ASP A 63 2.50 -4.91 9.13
C ASP A 63 1.38 -4.85 8.09
N VAL A 64 1.61 -5.48 6.95
CA VAL A 64 0.66 -5.62 5.85
C VAL A 64 0.35 -7.09 5.66
N THR A 65 -0.93 -7.46 5.72
CA THR A 65 -1.39 -8.82 5.47
C THR A 65 -2.47 -8.81 4.39
N ILE A 66 -2.32 -9.64 3.37
CA ILE A 66 -3.30 -9.82 2.28
C ILE A 66 -3.54 -11.32 2.12
N ASP A 67 -4.66 -11.83 2.62
CA ASP A 67 -5.00 -13.27 2.62
C ASP A 67 -3.84 -14.19 3.08
N GLY A 68 -3.08 -13.74 4.08
CA GLY A 68 -1.94 -14.48 4.64
C GLY A 68 -0.61 -14.23 3.92
N LEU A 69 -0.57 -13.43 2.85
CA LEU A 69 0.66 -12.84 2.35
C LEU A 69 1.09 -11.72 3.28
N GLU A 70 2.36 -11.72 3.69
CA GLU A 70 2.90 -10.76 4.66
C GLU A 70 3.90 -9.81 4.00
N GLY A 71 3.84 -8.54 4.39
CA GLY A 71 4.82 -7.50 4.07
C GLY A 71 4.86 -6.48 5.20
N SER A 72 5.82 -5.56 5.18
CA SER A 72 5.89 -4.51 6.20
C SER A 72 6.67 -3.28 5.74
N PHE A 73 6.36 -2.15 6.36
CA PHE A 73 7.10 -0.90 6.19
C PHE A 73 7.21 -0.15 7.52
N THR A 74 8.25 0.67 7.65
CA THR A 74 8.53 1.46 8.84
C THR A 74 8.30 2.94 8.52
N VAL A 75 7.51 3.61 9.34
CA VAL A 75 7.25 5.04 9.23
C VAL A 75 8.15 5.79 10.19
N PHE A 76 8.85 6.79 9.68
CA PHE A 76 9.77 7.63 10.45
C PHE A 76 9.52 9.11 10.18
N ILE A 77 10.08 9.98 11.02
CA ILE A 77 10.08 11.42 10.79
C ILE A 77 11.52 11.82 10.50
N THR A 78 11.75 12.49 9.37
CA THR A 78 13.00 13.20 9.18
C THR A 78 12.92 14.51 9.95
N PRO A 79 13.82 14.79 10.92
CA PRO A 79 13.84 16.09 11.55
C PRO A 79 14.10 17.16 10.49
N GLU A 80 13.19 18.12 10.34
CA GLU A 80 13.42 19.24 9.44
C GLU A 80 14.77 19.91 9.79
N PRO A 81 15.63 20.20 8.80
CA PRO A 81 16.83 20.98 9.05
C PRO A 81 16.43 22.30 9.70
N PRO A 82 17.21 22.82 10.66
CA PRO A 82 16.97 24.15 11.21
C PRO A 82 16.73 25.16 10.08
N PHE A 83 15.77 26.07 10.26
CA PHE A 83 15.34 27.02 9.22
C PHE A 83 16.47 27.82 8.55
N TRP A 84 17.61 27.99 9.22
CA TRP A 84 18.82 28.65 8.72
C TRP A 84 19.73 27.74 7.86
N MET A 85 19.39 26.46 7.73
CA MET A 85 20.05 25.46 6.88
C MET A 85 19.22 25.08 5.63
N GLN A 86 17.96 25.52 5.52
CA GLN A 86 17.09 25.17 4.38
C GLN A 86 17.32 26.14 3.20
N PRO A 87 17.85 25.69 2.04
CA PRO A 87 17.88 26.51 0.83
C PRO A 87 16.48 26.52 0.19
N GLY A 88 15.75 27.63 0.30
CA GLY A 88 14.59 27.99 -0.54
C GLY A 88 13.60 26.86 -0.89
N PHE A 89 12.55 26.71 -0.08
CA PHE A 89 11.24 26.07 -0.36
C PHE A 89 11.04 25.50 -1.78
N ALA A 90 11.26 24.19 -1.97
CA ALA A 90 10.81 23.46 -3.16
C ALA A 90 10.28 22.08 -2.74
N SER A 91 8.95 21.95 -2.66
CA SER A 91 8.27 20.66 -2.50
C SER A 91 8.32 19.92 -3.83
N GLY A 92 8.91 18.71 -3.84
CA GLY A 92 8.91 17.79 -4.97
C GLY A 92 8.15 16.52 -4.58
N ILE A 93 7.29 16.06 -5.48
CA ILE A 93 6.48 14.84 -5.34
C ILE A 93 7.38 13.62 -5.62
N LEU A 94 7.35 12.62 -4.72
CA LEU A 94 7.94 11.29 -4.94
C LEU A 94 6.88 10.37 -5.55
N ILE A 95 7.16 9.83 -6.74
CA ILE A 95 6.32 8.78 -7.35
C ILE A 95 7.12 7.48 -7.31
N LEU A 96 6.63 6.52 -6.53
CA LEU A 96 7.24 5.20 -6.37
C LEU A 96 6.38 4.18 -7.14
N ILE A 97 6.91 3.63 -8.22
CA ILE A 97 6.27 2.56 -8.99
C ILE A 97 7.00 1.26 -8.64
N ILE A 98 6.35 0.41 -7.85
CA ILE A 98 6.85 -0.94 -7.55
C ILE A 98 6.15 -1.92 -8.48
N SER A 99 6.91 -2.72 -9.22
CA SER A 99 6.39 -3.81 -10.05
C SER A 99 7.00 -5.13 -9.55
N ALA A 100 6.13 -6.06 -9.16
CA ALA A 100 6.50 -7.45 -8.87
C ALA A 100 5.96 -8.32 -10.02
N GLY A 101 6.87 -8.98 -10.73
CA GLY A 101 6.54 -9.96 -11.77
C GLY A 101 6.72 -11.39 -11.25
N VAL A 102 5.82 -12.28 -11.65
CA VAL A 102 6.03 -13.74 -11.63
C VAL A 102 6.35 -14.19 -13.05
#